data_AF-A0A928HLR4-F1
#
_entry.id   AF-A0A928HLR4-F1
#
_cell.length_a   1.000
_cell.length_b   1.000
_cell.length_c   1.000
_cell.angle_alpha   90.00
_cell.angle_beta   90.00
_cell.angle_gamma   90.00
#
_symmetry.space_group_name_H-M   'P 1'
#
loop_
_entity.id
_entity.type
_entity.pdbx_description
1 polymer ?
#
loop_
_entity_poly.entity_id
_entity_poly.type
_entity_poly.pdbx_seq_one_letter_code
_entity_poly.pdbx_strand_id
1 'polypeptide(L)'
;MQNENILSQIKDTEQKFKANDYKGNSLCSCVVKKYGDLPILLSAPHAVKQIRNGEIKAHEFYTGAIVECLAKQIGCACITKQYLIENTTNDDPNTDNAYCSYKTAINQFLQEHKIKLFVDIHGLSSKRDSIVDICIDKGKNVNDMTYVSTLQKCIENKFGVNTSSIDKYFSAFSDNIMSKWIHSNFDVSAIELEINGAYRWFEGDTEKQSLDLFFCLQNWLTSIPF
;
A
#
# COMPACT_ATOMS: atom_id res chain seq x y z
N MET A 1 -20.51 -13.44 -9.65
CA MET A 1 -20.13 -14.34 -8.53
C MET A 1 -18.75 -14.05 -7.91
N GLN A 2 -17.60 -14.37 -8.53
CA GLN A 2 -16.28 -14.13 -7.88
C GLN A 2 -15.96 -12.62 -7.72
N ASN A 3 -16.24 -11.80 -8.73
CA ASN A 3 -15.98 -10.34 -8.70
C ASN A 3 -16.95 -9.59 -7.76
N GLU A 4 -18.22 -10.00 -7.70
CA GLU A 4 -19.19 -9.41 -6.76
C GLU A 4 -18.81 -9.70 -5.31
N ASN A 5 -18.26 -10.90 -5.05
CA ASN A 5 -17.77 -11.27 -3.73
C ASN A 5 -16.56 -10.41 -3.31
N ILE A 6 -15.57 -10.20 -4.19
CA ILE A 6 -14.41 -9.37 -3.81
C ILE A 6 -14.78 -7.89 -3.63
N LEU A 7 -15.68 -7.35 -4.44
CA LEU A 7 -16.12 -5.97 -4.30
C LEU A 7 -16.80 -5.74 -2.95
N SER A 8 -17.69 -6.65 -2.54
CA SER A 8 -18.32 -6.59 -1.21
C SER A 8 -17.24 -6.67 -0.12
N GLN A 9 -16.31 -7.62 -0.21
CA GLN A 9 -15.23 -7.75 0.78
C GLN A 9 -14.39 -6.48 0.92
N ILE A 10 -14.06 -5.80 -0.18
CA ILE A 10 -13.31 -4.54 -0.16
C ILE A 10 -14.14 -3.44 0.52
N LYS A 11 -15.41 -3.28 0.13
CA LYS A 11 -16.32 -2.28 0.72
C LYS A 11 -16.57 -2.52 2.21
N ASP A 12 -16.73 -3.78 2.60
CA ASP A 12 -16.93 -4.19 3.99
C ASP A 12 -15.67 -3.96 4.82
N THR A 13 -14.50 -4.29 4.27
CA THR A 13 -13.20 -4.05 4.91
C THR A 13 -12.93 -2.56 5.10
N GLU A 14 -13.35 -1.71 4.16
CA GLU A 14 -13.18 -0.26 4.25
C GLU A 14 -13.94 0.38 5.43
N GLN A 15 -15.05 -0.22 5.88
CA GLN A 15 -15.91 0.38 6.91
C GLN A 15 -15.17 0.69 8.21
N LYS A 16 -14.20 -0.14 8.61
CA LYS A 16 -13.44 0.11 9.84
C LYS A 16 -12.46 1.28 9.70
N PHE A 17 -11.92 1.50 8.49
CA PHE A 17 -11.04 2.64 8.22
C PHE A 17 -11.87 3.91 8.14
N LYS A 18 -13.03 3.86 7.47
CA LYS A 18 -14.01 4.96 7.34
C LYS A 18 -14.63 5.39 8.67
N ALA A 19 -14.64 4.53 9.68
CA ALA A 19 -15.20 4.82 10.99
C ALA A 19 -14.64 6.12 11.59
N ASN A 20 -15.50 6.84 12.32
CA ASN A 20 -15.16 8.11 12.98
C ASN A 20 -14.57 9.16 12.01
N ASP A 21 -15.16 9.29 10.81
CA ASP A 21 -14.69 10.22 9.76
C ASP A 21 -13.22 9.95 9.36
N TYR A 22 -12.96 8.69 9.03
CA TYR A 22 -11.64 8.16 8.69
C TYR A 22 -10.58 8.30 9.79
N LYS A 23 -10.98 8.42 11.06
CA LYS A 23 -10.06 8.28 12.20
C LYS A 23 -9.85 6.82 12.59
N GLY A 24 -10.65 5.90 12.06
CA GLY A 24 -10.63 4.48 12.41
C GLY A 24 -11.32 4.20 13.74
N ASN A 25 -11.42 2.92 14.10
CA ASN A 25 -12.09 2.45 15.33
C ASN A 25 -11.34 1.28 16.00
N SER A 26 -10.01 1.32 15.96
CA SER A 26 -9.15 0.28 16.52
C SER A 26 -8.53 0.72 17.84
N LEU A 27 -8.33 -0.23 18.76
CA LEU A 27 -7.55 -0.02 19.99
C LEU A 27 -6.05 0.07 19.72
N CYS A 28 -5.59 -0.43 18.57
CA CYS A 28 -4.20 -0.37 18.11
C CYS A 28 -4.06 0.60 16.94
N SER A 29 -3.02 1.44 16.93
CA SER A 29 -2.74 2.39 15.85
C SER A 29 -2.47 1.71 14.50
N CYS A 30 -1.89 0.52 14.53
CA CYS A 30 -1.62 -0.32 13.36
C CYS A 30 -1.81 -1.79 13.70
N VAL A 31 -2.02 -2.62 12.68
CA VAL A 31 -2.16 -4.08 12.85
C VAL A 31 -1.40 -4.79 11.73
N VAL A 32 -0.57 -5.75 12.12
CA VAL A 32 0.05 -6.71 11.21
C VAL A 32 -0.81 -7.97 11.16
N LYS A 33 -1.08 -8.50 9.96
CA LYS A 33 -1.80 -9.76 9.75
C LYS A 33 -1.00 -10.63 8.80
N LYS A 34 -0.90 -11.92 9.09
CA LYS A 34 -0.25 -12.92 8.23
C LYS A 34 -1.27 -13.99 7.83
N TYR A 35 -1.54 -14.10 6.53
CA TYR A 35 -2.55 -15.05 6.00
C TYR A 35 -1.94 -16.30 5.38
N GLY A 36 -0.61 -16.33 5.19
CA GLY A 36 0.14 -17.45 4.64
C GLY A 36 1.64 -17.18 4.68
N ASP A 37 2.39 -17.86 3.81
CA ASP A 37 3.85 -17.85 3.79
C ASP A 37 4.44 -17.21 2.51
N LEU A 38 3.61 -16.61 1.65
CA LEU A 38 4.12 -15.86 0.51
C LEU A 38 4.98 -14.70 1.05
N PRO A 39 6.28 -14.58 0.66
CA PRO A 39 7.27 -13.70 1.31
C PRO A 39 7.11 -12.23 0.88
N ILE A 40 5.88 -11.75 0.91
CA ILE A 40 5.46 -10.39 0.60
C ILE A 40 4.85 -9.77 1.86
N LEU A 41 5.24 -8.54 2.15
CA LEU A 41 4.56 -7.68 3.12
C LEU A 41 3.93 -6.49 2.39
N LEU A 42 2.60 -6.44 2.38
CA LEU A 42 1.85 -5.29 1.87
C LEU A 42 1.63 -4.25 2.96
N SER A 43 1.67 -2.96 2.62
CA SER A 43 1.52 -1.88 3.59
C SER A 43 0.55 -0.81 3.11
N ALA A 44 -0.26 -0.25 4.02
CA ALA A 44 -1.07 0.94 3.78
C ALA A 44 -1.05 1.86 5.02
N PRO A 45 -0.05 2.73 5.13
CA PRO A 45 0.13 3.59 6.29
C PRO A 45 -0.90 4.73 6.34
N HIS A 46 -1.49 5.09 5.21
CA HIS A 46 -2.45 6.20 5.08
C HIS A 46 -3.92 5.78 4.93
N ALA A 47 -4.28 4.56 5.37
CA ALA A 47 -5.67 4.08 5.35
C ALA A 47 -6.64 4.90 6.22
N VAL A 48 -6.12 5.56 7.26
CA VAL A 48 -6.85 6.52 8.12
C VAL A 48 -6.18 7.89 8.05
N LYS A 49 -6.80 8.91 8.64
CA LYS A 49 -6.23 10.25 8.77
C LYS A 49 -4.90 10.19 9.53
N GLN A 50 -4.07 11.19 9.28
CA GLN A 50 -2.74 11.34 9.88
C GLN A 50 -2.64 12.71 10.52
N ILE A 51 -1.64 12.90 11.38
CA ILE A 51 -1.17 14.23 11.77
C ILE A 51 0.23 14.40 11.23
N ARG A 52 0.48 15.51 10.53
CA ARG A 52 1.80 15.86 10.01
C ARG A 52 2.08 17.31 10.33
N ASN A 53 3.15 17.57 11.09
CA ASN A 53 3.51 18.92 11.55
C ASN A 53 2.36 19.65 12.27
N GLY A 54 1.60 18.92 13.10
CA GLY A 54 0.46 19.43 13.86
C GLY A 54 -0.84 19.58 13.07
N GLU A 55 -0.80 19.38 11.74
CA GLU A 55 -1.97 19.50 10.86
C GLU A 55 -2.56 18.14 10.51
N ILE A 56 -3.89 18.08 10.41
CA ILE A 56 -4.57 16.87 9.94
C ILE A 56 -4.30 16.70 8.44
N LYS A 57 -3.70 15.57 8.08
CA LYS A 57 -3.57 15.13 6.69
C LYS A 57 -4.67 14.12 6.36
N ALA A 58 -5.28 14.28 5.20
CA ALA A 58 -6.32 13.38 4.70
C ALA A 58 -5.80 11.94 4.56
N HIS A 59 -6.70 11.00 4.74
CA HIS A 59 -6.50 9.59 4.45
C HIS A 59 -6.48 9.35 2.92
N GLU A 60 -6.05 8.15 2.55
CA GLU A 60 -6.01 7.68 1.17
C GLU A 60 -7.04 6.56 1.01
N PHE A 61 -8.24 6.92 0.54
CA PHE A 61 -9.38 6.00 0.34
C PHE A 61 -8.98 4.62 -0.18
N TYR A 62 -9.55 3.57 0.43
CA TYR A 62 -9.43 2.16 0.06
C TYR A 62 -8.03 1.55 0.10
N THR A 63 -6.96 2.29 0.39
CA THR A 63 -5.60 1.71 0.46
C THR A 63 -5.52 0.57 1.48
N GLY A 64 -6.09 0.76 2.68
CA GLY A 64 -6.16 -0.26 3.71
C GLY A 64 -6.99 -1.48 3.30
N ALA A 65 -8.15 -1.26 2.68
CA ALA A 65 -9.01 -2.36 2.20
C ALA A 65 -8.36 -3.16 1.07
N ILE A 66 -7.74 -2.49 0.09
CA ILE A 66 -6.97 -3.13 -0.98
C ILE A 66 -5.89 -4.04 -0.38
N VAL A 67 -5.09 -3.52 0.54
CA VAL A 67 -3.97 -4.24 1.16
C VAL A 67 -4.43 -5.47 1.93
N GLU A 68 -5.45 -5.33 2.80
CA GLU A 68 -5.94 -6.48 3.58
C GLU A 68 -6.62 -7.53 2.71
N CYS A 69 -7.40 -7.11 1.72
CA CYS A 69 -8.04 -8.03 0.78
C CYS A 69 -7.01 -8.75 -0.08
N LEU A 70 -6.04 -8.04 -0.68
CA LEU A 70 -4.97 -8.67 -1.46
C LEU A 70 -4.21 -9.69 -0.63
N ALA A 71 -3.74 -9.31 0.57
CA ALA A 71 -2.95 -10.19 1.42
C ALA A 71 -3.71 -11.47 1.81
N LYS A 72 -5.00 -11.34 2.12
CA LYS A 72 -5.86 -12.49 2.40
C LYS A 72 -6.04 -13.39 1.17
N GLN A 73 -6.23 -12.81 -0.01
CA GLN A 73 -6.48 -13.56 -1.24
C GLN A 73 -5.25 -14.33 -1.73
N ILE A 74 -4.04 -13.79 -1.55
CA ILE A 74 -2.80 -14.41 -2.04
C ILE A 74 -1.99 -15.13 -0.96
N GLY A 75 -2.43 -15.08 0.30
CA GLY A 75 -1.75 -15.73 1.41
C GLY A 75 -0.41 -15.10 1.77
N CYS A 76 -0.34 -13.76 1.78
CA CYS A 76 0.84 -13.02 2.25
C CYS A 76 0.55 -12.26 3.56
N ALA A 77 1.52 -11.48 4.02
CA ALA A 77 1.34 -10.60 5.15
C ALA A 77 0.93 -9.19 4.72
N CYS A 78 0.27 -8.48 5.63
CA CYS A 78 0.02 -7.05 5.49
C CYS A 78 0.14 -6.30 6.81
N ILE A 79 0.45 -5.01 6.72
CA ILE A 79 0.32 -4.04 7.79
C ILE A 79 -0.54 -2.86 7.31
N THR A 80 -1.40 -2.35 8.19
CA THR A 80 -2.26 -1.21 7.88
C THR A 80 -2.39 -0.32 9.10
N LYS A 81 -2.49 0.99 8.89
CA LYS A 81 -2.80 1.93 9.97
C LYS A 81 -4.31 1.88 10.22
N GLN A 82 -4.70 1.63 11.46
CA GLN A 82 -6.09 1.35 11.83
C GLN A 82 -6.74 2.47 12.64
N TYR A 83 -5.94 3.38 13.21
CA TYR A 83 -6.43 4.44 14.07
C TYR A 83 -5.51 5.66 14.05
N LEU A 84 -6.11 6.86 14.03
CA LEU A 84 -5.42 8.14 14.19
C LEU A 84 -5.07 8.36 15.66
N ILE A 85 -3.78 8.52 15.97
CA ILE A 85 -3.32 8.93 17.29
C ILE A 85 -3.54 10.44 17.42
N GLU A 86 -4.44 10.85 18.30
CA GLU A 86 -4.70 12.28 18.57
C GLU A 86 -3.74 12.85 19.64
N ASN A 87 -3.71 14.18 19.80
CA ASN A 87 -2.87 14.89 20.78
C ASN A 87 -1.34 14.71 20.58
N THR A 88 -0.92 14.54 19.33
CA THR A 88 0.50 14.51 18.92
C THR A 88 0.73 15.53 17.81
N THR A 89 1.98 15.94 17.60
CA THR A 89 2.40 16.78 16.47
C THR A 89 2.68 15.98 15.21
N ASN A 90 2.81 14.65 15.34
CA ASN A 90 3.13 13.75 14.23
C ASN A 90 2.53 12.36 14.48
N ASP A 91 1.86 11.83 13.47
CA ASP A 91 1.28 10.48 13.39
C ASP A 91 1.12 10.14 11.90
N ASP A 92 2.26 10.07 11.21
CA ASP A 92 2.35 9.80 9.78
C ASP A 92 3.55 8.88 9.53
N PRO A 93 3.32 7.56 9.34
CA PRO A 93 4.41 6.59 9.21
C PRO A 93 5.41 6.87 8.09
N ASN A 94 5.05 7.69 7.11
CA ASN A 94 5.90 8.04 5.97
C ASN A 94 6.77 9.30 6.21
N THR A 95 6.58 9.99 7.34
CA THR A 95 7.44 11.10 7.78
C THR A 95 8.01 10.91 9.17
N ASP A 96 7.37 10.09 10.00
CA ASP A 96 7.83 9.78 11.35
C ASP A 96 9.20 9.06 11.32
N ASN A 97 9.94 9.22 12.41
CA ASN A 97 11.21 8.52 12.61
C ASN A 97 10.98 7.00 12.81
N ALA A 98 12.09 6.25 12.87
CA ALA A 98 12.07 4.80 12.98
C ALA A 98 11.37 4.23 14.23
N TYR A 99 11.14 5.04 15.28
CA TYR A 99 10.54 4.62 16.55
C TYR A 99 9.01 4.76 16.58
N CYS A 100 8.37 5.16 15.48
CA CYS A 100 6.92 5.17 15.43
C CYS A 100 6.34 3.75 15.54
N SER A 101 5.11 3.64 16.03
CA SER A 101 4.45 2.34 16.27
C SER A 101 4.38 1.47 15.02
N TYR A 102 4.17 2.10 13.86
CA TYR A 102 4.09 1.43 12.56
C TYR A 102 5.41 0.77 12.15
N LYS A 103 6.52 1.53 12.15
CA LYS A 103 7.86 1.00 11.81
C LYS A 103 8.35 0.00 12.85
N THR A 104 8.02 0.22 14.12
CA THR A 104 8.32 -0.73 15.19
C THR A 104 7.64 -2.09 14.94
N ALA A 105 6.36 -2.09 14.57
CA ALA A 105 5.63 -3.31 14.24
C ALA A 105 6.21 -4.02 13.01
N ILE A 106 6.62 -3.28 11.97
CA ILE A 106 7.29 -3.88 10.81
C ILE A 106 8.64 -4.48 11.21
N ASN A 107 9.47 -3.75 11.96
CA ASN A 107 10.77 -4.25 12.41
C ASN A 107 10.60 -5.59 13.16
N GLN A 108 9.70 -5.63 14.16
CA GLN A 108 9.39 -6.86 14.89
C GLN A 108 8.99 -8.01 13.96
N PHE A 109 8.10 -7.73 13.01
CA PHE A 109 7.64 -8.73 12.04
C PHE A 109 8.78 -9.24 11.13
N LEU A 110 9.67 -8.36 10.67
CA LEU A 110 10.79 -8.72 9.81
C LEU A 110 11.91 -9.49 10.54
N GLN A 111 12.04 -9.35 11.86
CA GLN A 111 12.97 -10.19 12.64
C GLN A 111 12.53 -11.66 12.67
N GLU A 112 11.23 -11.93 12.58
CA GLU A 112 10.66 -13.28 12.71
C GLU A 112 10.32 -13.94 11.36
N HIS A 113 10.24 -13.14 10.30
CA HIS A 113 9.76 -13.59 8.99
C HIS A 113 10.65 -13.14 7.84
N LYS A 114 10.95 -14.08 6.93
CA LYS A 114 11.73 -13.79 5.71
C LYS A 114 10.82 -13.17 4.65
N ILE A 115 10.86 -11.84 4.55
CA ILE A 115 10.20 -11.09 3.48
C ILE A 115 11.22 -10.78 2.38
N LYS A 116 10.80 -10.92 1.13
CA LYS A 116 11.61 -10.63 -0.07
C LYS A 116 11.13 -9.37 -0.79
N LEU A 117 9.84 -9.07 -0.68
CA LEU A 117 9.22 -7.91 -1.31
C LEU A 117 8.30 -7.19 -0.33
N PHE A 118 8.54 -5.90 -0.15
CA PHE A 118 7.67 -4.98 0.53
C PHE A 118 6.96 -4.09 -0.50
N VAL A 119 5.64 -3.98 -0.42
CA VAL A 119 4.86 -3.11 -1.32
C VAL A 119 4.01 -2.14 -0.48
N ASP A 120 4.33 -0.86 -0.57
CA ASP A 120 3.63 0.21 0.14
C ASP A 120 2.58 0.84 -0.77
N ILE A 121 1.30 0.73 -0.40
CA ILE A 121 0.17 1.19 -1.21
C ILE A 121 -0.27 2.57 -0.73
N HIS A 122 -0.23 3.53 -1.65
CA HIS A 122 -0.54 4.93 -1.45
C HIS A 122 -1.57 5.47 -2.46
N GLY A 123 -2.03 6.69 -2.21
CA GLY A 123 -3.04 7.38 -2.99
C GLY A 123 -2.54 8.56 -3.81
N LEU A 124 -2.54 8.39 -5.13
CA LEU A 124 -2.32 9.47 -6.10
C LEU A 124 -3.63 10.24 -6.38
N SER A 125 -3.50 11.54 -6.70
CA SER A 125 -4.64 12.36 -7.12
C SER A 125 -5.26 11.86 -8.43
N SER A 126 -6.59 11.88 -8.54
CA SER A 126 -7.32 11.51 -9.76
C SER A 126 -7.08 12.43 -10.96
N LYS A 127 -6.43 13.58 -10.76
CA LYS A 127 -6.05 14.50 -11.84
C LYS A 127 -4.75 14.11 -12.55
N ARG A 128 -4.03 13.09 -12.07
CA ARG A 128 -2.78 12.63 -12.67
C ARG A 128 -3.06 11.70 -13.84
N ASP A 129 -2.12 11.64 -14.78
CA ASP A 129 -2.26 10.86 -16.01
C ASP A 129 -1.88 9.38 -15.84
N SER A 130 -1.19 9.04 -14.75
CA SER A 130 -0.77 7.68 -14.45
C SER A 130 -1.82 6.98 -13.59
N ILE A 131 -2.10 5.71 -13.90
CA ILE A 131 -2.93 4.81 -13.08
C ILE A 131 -2.19 4.46 -11.79
N VAL A 132 -0.90 4.16 -11.92
CA VAL A 132 0.04 3.89 -10.81
C VAL A 132 1.36 4.60 -11.14
N ASP A 133 1.89 5.34 -10.18
CA ASP A 133 3.30 5.77 -10.18
C ASP A 133 4.10 4.82 -9.29
N ILE A 134 5.09 4.15 -9.88
CA ILE A 134 5.90 3.11 -9.24
C ILE A 134 7.17 3.78 -8.70
N CYS A 135 7.24 3.92 -7.38
CA CYS A 135 8.25 4.72 -6.69
C CYS A 135 9.34 3.81 -6.10
N ILE A 136 10.57 3.93 -6.61
CA ILE A 136 11.68 3.00 -6.34
C ILE A 136 13.05 3.70 -6.16
N ASP A 137 13.08 5.03 -6.02
CA ASP A 137 14.30 5.84 -5.90
C ASP A 137 15.31 5.52 -7.02
N LYS A 138 14.85 5.55 -8.27
CA LYS A 138 15.65 5.22 -9.47
C LYS A 138 16.26 3.82 -9.41
N GLY A 139 15.53 2.88 -8.84
CA GLY A 139 15.94 1.49 -8.65
C GLY A 139 16.74 1.23 -7.38
N LYS A 140 17.04 2.24 -6.56
CA LYS A 140 17.83 2.07 -5.33
C LYS A 140 17.07 1.40 -4.19
N ASN A 141 15.75 1.28 -4.27
CA ASN A 141 14.97 0.58 -3.25
C ASN A 141 14.69 -0.89 -3.61
N VAL A 142 15.17 -1.39 -4.76
CA VAL A 142 14.86 -2.74 -5.25
C VAL A 142 16.13 -3.52 -5.59
N ASN A 143 16.22 -4.74 -5.07
CA ASN A 143 17.32 -5.66 -5.36
C ASN A 143 17.14 -6.36 -6.72
N ASP A 144 15.90 -6.48 -7.20
CA ASP A 144 15.57 -7.08 -8.47
C ASP A 144 14.54 -6.24 -9.25
N MET A 145 14.96 -5.71 -10.39
CA MET A 145 14.11 -4.92 -11.30
C MET A 145 13.04 -5.77 -12.01
N THR A 146 13.07 -7.10 -11.90
CA THR A 146 11.99 -7.96 -12.41
C THR A 146 10.67 -7.68 -11.72
N TYR A 147 10.67 -7.31 -10.43
CA TYR A 147 9.46 -6.93 -9.70
C TYR A 147 8.77 -5.71 -10.34
N VAL A 148 9.55 -4.71 -10.73
CA VAL A 148 9.07 -3.48 -11.37
C VAL A 148 8.60 -3.75 -12.80
N SER A 149 9.43 -4.44 -13.60
CA SER A 149 9.11 -4.67 -15.01
C SER A 149 7.93 -5.63 -15.21
N THR A 150 7.72 -6.60 -14.32
CA THR A 150 6.53 -7.47 -14.36
C THR A 150 5.26 -6.73 -13.92
N LEU A 151 5.35 -5.82 -12.95
CA LEU A 151 4.24 -4.94 -12.56
C LEU A 151 3.83 -4.04 -13.73
N GLN A 152 4.78 -3.34 -14.34
CA GLN A 152 4.52 -2.49 -15.50
C GLN A 152 3.82 -3.28 -16.61
N LYS A 153 4.36 -4.46 -16.97
CA LYS A 153 3.73 -5.33 -17.96
C LYS A 153 2.31 -5.77 -17.57
N CYS A 154 2.05 -6.09 -16.30
CA CYS A 154 0.69 -6.40 -15.86
C CYS A 154 -0.26 -5.23 -16.11
N ILE A 155 0.15 -4.02 -15.71
CA ILE A 155 -0.64 -2.81 -15.87
C ILE A 155 -0.86 -2.53 -17.36
N GLU A 156 0.18 -2.59 -18.18
CA GLU A 156 0.11 -2.35 -19.62
C GLU A 156 -0.80 -3.35 -20.34
N ASN A 157 -0.72 -4.63 -19.97
CA ASN A 157 -1.59 -5.67 -20.53
C ASN A 157 -3.07 -5.42 -20.20
N LYS A 158 -3.36 -4.80 -19.06
CA LYS A 158 -4.73 -4.55 -18.60
C LYS A 158 -5.30 -3.21 -19.08
N PHE A 159 -4.48 -2.17 -19.11
CA PHE A 159 -4.91 -0.79 -19.29
C PHE A 159 -4.31 -0.10 -20.52
N GLY A 160 -3.30 -0.70 -21.16
CA GLY A 160 -2.60 -0.16 -22.31
C GLY A 160 -1.21 0.41 -21.97
N VAL A 161 -0.39 0.60 -23.00
CA VAL A 161 0.99 1.12 -22.88
C VAL A 161 0.99 2.54 -22.32
N ASN A 162 2.03 2.91 -21.56
CA ASN A 162 2.22 4.24 -20.95
C ASN A 162 1.14 4.64 -19.92
N THR A 163 0.46 3.67 -19.30
CA THR A 163 -0.55 3.93 -18.26
C THR A 163 0.01 3.89 -16.83
N SER A 164 1.23 3.39 -16.65
CA SER A 164 2.01 3.53 -15.41
C SER A 164 3.22 4.42 -15.63
N SER A 165 3.75 4.99 -14.55
CA SER A 165 5.01 5.73 -14.53
C SER A 165 5.97 5.16 -13.49
N ILE A 166 7.25 5.53 -13.60
CA ILE A 166 8.28 5.24 -12.60
C ILE A 166 8.84 6.58 -12.12
N ASP A 167 8.84 6.77 -10.81
CA ASP A 167 9.38 7.93 -10.11
C ASP A 167 8.94 9.30 -10.69
N LYS A 168 7.73 9.41 -11.26
CA LYS A 168 7.31 10.61 -12.00
C LYS A 168 6.77 11.70 -11.08
N TYR A 169 5.94 11.33 -10.10
CA TYR A 169 5.30 12.25 -9.18
C TYR A 169 5.89 12.16 -7.79
N PHE A 170 6.21 10.95 -7.35
CA PHE A 170 6.95 10.66 -6.14
C PHE A 170 8.15 9.77 -6.49
N SER A 171 9.08 9.59 -5.56
CA SER A 171 10.28 8.77 -5.82
C SER A 171 10.72 7.94 -4.62
N ALA A 172 10.01 8.03 -3.49
CA ALA A 172 10.34 7.31 -2.27
C ALA A 172 11.82 7.38 -1.85
N PHE A 173 12.46 8.55 -1.99
CA PHE A 173 13.92 8.71 -1.81
C PHE A 173 14.37 9.08 -0.39
N SER A 174 13.48 9.65 0.43
CA SER A 174 13.82 10.15 1.77
C SER A 174 13.90 9.02 2.78
N ASP A 175 14.87 9.06 3.71
CA ASP A 175 15.12 7.98 4.69
C ASP A 175 13.94 7.69 5.63
N ASN A 176 13.02 8.64 5.79
CA ASN A 176 11.80 8.43 6.57
C ASN A 176 10.68 7.78 5.76
N ILE A 177 10.75 7.79 4.42
CA ILE A 177 9.76 7.11 3.59
C ILE A 177 9.89 5.60 3.78
N MET A 178 8.76 4.91 3.91
CA MET A 178 8.72 3.51 4.30
C MET A 178 9.58 2.64 3.38
N SER A 179 9.40 2.76 2.06
CA SER A 179 10.15 1.94 1.10
C SER A 179 11.66 2.15 1.20
N LYS A 180 12.11 3.39 1.40
CA LYS A 180 13.54 3.70 1.60
C LYS A 180 14.06 3.11 2.90
N TRP A 181 13.31 3.28 3.98
CA TRP A 181 13.65 2.78 5.30
C TRP A 181 13.75 1.25 5.31
N ILE A 182 12.77 0.57 4.69
CA ILE A 182 12.75 -0.89 4.59
C ILE A 182 13.99 -1.41 3.86
N HIS A 183 14.26 -0.87 2.67
CA HIS A 183 15.39 -1.32 1.88
C HIS A 183 16.72 -1.10 2.62
N SER A 184 16.92 0.09 3.18
CA SER A 184 18.18 0.48 3.81
C SER A 184 18.48 -0.28 5.11
N ASN A 185 17.46 -0.76 5.83
CA ASN A 185 17.65 -1.40 7.14
C ASN A 185 17.52 -2.93 7.10
N PHE A 186 16.85 -3.50 6.10
CA PHE A 186 16.53 -4.93 6.06
C PHE A 186 16.97 -5.64 4.78
N ASP A 187 17.52 -4.93 3.79
CA ASP A 187 17.89 -5.51 2.48
C ASP A 187 16.71 -6.22 1.78
N VAL A 188 15.52 -5.65 1.93
CA VAL A 188 14.29 -6.11 1.29
C VAL A 188 13.99 -5.20 0.09
N SER A 189 13.64 -5.78 -1.06
CA SER A 189 13.14 -4.98 -2.19
C SER A 189 11.85 -4.28 -1.77
N ALA A 190 11.79 -2.97 -1.92
CA ALA A 190 10.67 -2.14 -1.49
C ALA A 190 10.16 -1.26 -2.62
N ILE A 191 8.85 -1.34 -2.89
CA ILE A 191 8.18 -0.57 -3.95
C ILE A 191 7.04 0.21 -3.31
N GLU A 192 6.99 1.52 -3.52
CA GLU A 192 5.82 2.34 -3.21
C GLU A 192 4.96 2.48 -4.47
N LEU A 193 3.66 2.22 -4.34
CA LEU A 193 2.68 2.33 -5.42
C LEU A 193 1.70 3.45 -5.11
N GLU A 194 1.80 4.53 -5.88
CA GLU A 194 0.92 5.67 -5.79
C GLU A 194 -0.26 5.48 -6.75
N ILE A 195 -1.38 4.95 -6.23
CA ILE A 195 -2.55 4.56 -7.03
C ILE A 195 -3.50 5.74 -7.24
N ASN A 196 -3.80 6.01 -8.51
CA ASN A 196 -4.72 7.06 -8.92
C ASN A 196 -6.10 6.88 -8.29
N GLY A 197 -6.64 7.97 -7.72
CA GLY A 197 -7.96 8.00 -7.08
C GLY A 197 -9.09 7.40 -7.91
N ALA A 198 -9.04 7.53 -9.24
CA ALA A 198 -10.05 6.94 -10.12
C ALA A 198 -10.01 5.39 -10.13
N TYR A 199 -8.86 4.78 -9.82
CA TYR A 199 -8.64 3.32 -9.87
C TYR A 199 -8.54 2.66 -8.49
N ARG A 200 -8.80 3.42 -7.43
CA ARG A 200 -8.95 2.90 -6.05
C ARG A 200 -10.27 3.28 -5.42
N TRP A 201 -11.17 3.92 -6.16
CA TRP A 201 -12.50 4.24 -5.68
C TRP A 201 -13.46 3.12 -6.05
N PHE A 202 -13.91 2.35 -5.07
CA PHE A 202 -14.78 1.19 -5.26
C PHE A 202 -16.27 1.54 -5.10
N GLU A 203 -16.69 2.77 -5.36
CA GLU A 203 -18.11 3.15 -5.36
C GLU A 203 -18.51 3.77 -6.71
N GLY A 204 -19.72 3.47 -7.18
CA GLY A 204 -20.29 4.09 -8.37
C GLY A 204 -19.57 3.70 -9.67
N ASP A 205 -19.39 4.67 -10.57
CA ASP A 205 -18.97 4.40 -11.96
C ASP A 205 -17.52 3.91 -12.10
N THR A 206 -16.69 4.02 -11.06
CA THR A 206 -15.28 3.57 -11.08
C THR A 206 -15.08 2.15 -10.54
N GLU A 207 -16.13 1.48 -10.06
CA GLU A 207 -16.02 0.13 -9.47
C GLU A 207 -15.31 -0.87 -10.37
N LYS A 208 -15.69 -0.87 -11.66
CA LYS A 208 -15.11 -1.81 -12.64
C LYS A 208 -13.61 -1.58 -12.79
N GLN A 209 -13.16 -0.34 -12.98
CA GLN A 209 -11.74 -0.06 -13.21
C GLN A 209 -10.90 -0.26 -11.95
N SER A 210 -11.47 -0.01 -10.76
CA SER A 210 -10.81 -0.29 -9.48
C SER A 210 -10.65 -1.80 -9.23
N LEU A 211 -11.67 -2.60 -9.55
CA LEU A 211 -11.57 -4.06 -9.53
C LEU A 211 -10.57 -4.59 -10.55
N ASP A 212 -10.58 -4.02 -11.76
CA ASP A 212 -9.63 -4.36 -12.81
C ASP A 212 -8.17 -4.14 -12.34
N LEU A 213 -7.90 -3.07 -11.58
CA LEU A 213 -6.57 -2.81 -11.02
C LEU A 213 -6.26 -3.78 -9.87
N PHE A 214 -7.21 -4.01 -8.97
CA PHE A 214 -7.06 -4.98 -7.88
C PHE A 214 -6.64 -6.35 -8.41
N PHE A 215 -7.31 -6.85 -9.44
CA PHE A 215 -6.97 -8.14 -10.05
C PHE A 215 -5.63 -8.11 -10.79
N CYS A 216 -5.22 -6.99 -11.39
CA CYS A 216 -3.87 -6.89 -11.92
C CYS A 216 -2.81 -6.97 -10.81
N LEU A 217 -2.98 -6.23 -9.71
CA LEU A 217 -2.05 -6.33 -8.57
C LEU A 217 -2.01 -7.74 -7.99
N GLN A 218 -3.16 -8.40 -7.87
CA GLN A 218 -3.24 -9.80 -7.46
C GLN A 218 -2.43 -10.72 -8.39
N ASN A 219 -2.65 -10.63 -9.71
CA ASN A 219 -1.97 -11.45 -10.70
C ASN A 219 -0.46 -11.19 -10.74
N TRP A 220 -0.06 -9.92 -10.61
CA TRP A 220 1.35 -9.57 -10.51
C TRP A 220 1.98 -10.24 -9.30
N LEU A 221 1.45 -10.04 -8.10
CA LEU A 221 2.03 -10.56 -6.86
C LEU A 221 2.09 -12.10 -6.82
N THR A 222 1.15 -12.80 -7.43
CA THR A 222 1.15 -14.27 -7.51
C THR A 222 2.02 -14.82 -8.63
N SER A 223 2.44 -13.99 -9.59
CA SER A 223 3.32 -14.39 -10.69
C SER A 223 4.81 -14.30 -10.35
N ILE A 224 5.16 -13.69 -9.21
CA ILE A 224 6.56 -13.47 -8.81
C ILE A 224 7.19 -14.80 -8.39
N PRO A 225 8.29 -15.24 -9.04
CA PRO A 225 9.07 -16.37 -8.55
C PRO A 225 9.90 -15.92 -7.34
N PHE A 226 9.66 -16.52 -6.18
CA PHE A 226 10.46 -16.30 -4.96
C PHE A 226 11.49 -17.39 -4.75
#